data_AF-A0A6I1HJ36-F1
#
_entry.id   AF-A0A6I1HJ36-F1
#
_cell.length_a   1.000
_cell.length_b   1.000
_cell.length_c   1.000
_cell.angle_alpha   90.00
_cell.angle_beta   90.00
_cell.angle_gamma   90.00
#
_symmetry.space_group_name_H-M   'P 1'
#
loop_
_entity.id
_entity.type
_entity.pdbx_description
1 polymer ?
#
loop_
_entity_poly.entity_id
_entity_poly.type
_entity_poly.pdbx_seq_one_letter_code
_entity_poly.pdbx_strand_id
1 'polypeptide(L)'
;MGLAALGLVATPLIGCASRTAAPASASASAKPRAPRTGVPPQPTQLASVDRSITSQSRQAITELEPPPDIFDAQALDLEFWLKPRTLEVVRPASNEKAKLLYWKDGEVIDSAYQELCHLLRDVNGKKTAPIDPKLLETLWGTQAFVARYGIEQPLEILSGYRTAESNGKLREAGVPAARQSLHISGRAADIRVANLNAEVLGSLVRSFKQGGVGFYYRSGPRGGWIHADTGLQRVWKG
;
A
#
# COMPACT_ATOMS: atom_id res chain seq x y z
N MET A 1 -6.65 31.98 58.37
CA MET A 1 -8.09 32.22 58.15
C MET A 1 -8.47 31.59 56.81
N GLY A 2 -9.38 30.60 56.82
CA GLY A 2 -10.06 30.01 55.65
C GLY A 2 -9.31 28.88 54.94
N LEU A 3 -9.41 27.62 55.36
CA LEU A 3 -10.44 26.58 55.09
C LEU A 3 -10.40 25.90 53.72
N ALA A 4 -10.36 24.57 53.81
CA ALA A 4 -10.39 23.54 52.79
C ALA A 4 -11.77 23.38 52.09
N ALA A 5 -11.79 22.68 50.95
CA ALA A 5 -12.79 21.63 50.68
C ALA A 5 -12.38 20.73 49.49
N LEU A 6 -12.31 19.43 49.76
CA LEU A 6 -12.35 18.33 48.80
C LEU A 6 -13.76 18.20 48.17
N GLY A 7 -13.82 17.60 46.98
CA GLY A 7 -15.05 17.03 46.43
C GLY A 7 -14.75 15.95 45.38
N LEU A 8 -14.66 14.69 45.83
CA LEU A 8 -14.86 13.50 44.99
C LEU A 8 -16.38 13.28 44.77
N VAL A 9 -16.75 12.52 43.73
CA VAL A 9 -17.45 11.21 43.84
C VAL A 9 -18.36 10.89 42.63
N ALA A 10 -18.13 9.68 42.11
CA ALA A 10 -19.02 8.67 41.50
C ALA A 10 -19.76 8.90 40.17
N THR A 11 -19.30 8.09 39.20
CA THR A 11 -20.10 7.28 38.27
C THR A 11 -21.07 6.32 38.97
N PRO A 12 -22.13 5.89 38.26
CA PRO A 12 -22.58 4.50 38.33
C PRO A 12 -22.48 3.78 36.97
N LEU A 13 -21.85 2.60 37.02
CA LEU A 13 -22.06 1.45 36.14
C LEU A 13 -23.32 0.70 36.59
N ILE A 14 -24.16 0.23 35.66
CA ILE A 14 -25.08 -0.93 35.69
C ILE A 14 -25.76 -0.92 34.28
N GLY A 15 -25.92 -2.00 33.52
CA GLY A 15 -25.65 -3.41 33.76
C GLY A 15 -25.91 -4.27 32.51
N CYS A 16 -25.22 -5.42 32.54
CA CYS A 16 -25.48 -6.73 31.96
C CYS A 16 -26.69 -6.95 31.03
N ALA A 17 -26.44 -7.51 29.84
CA ALA A 17 -27.15 -8.70 29.35
C ALA A 17 -26.39 -9.36 28.18
N SER A 18 -25.52 -10.30 28.52
CA SER A 18 -25.01 -11.34 27.63
C SER A 18 -26.12 -12.32 27.28
N ARG A 19 -26.39 -12.55 25.99
CA ARG A 19 -27.10 -13.75 25.53
C ARG A 19 -26.12 -14.68 24.82
N THR A 20 -25.97 -15.83 25.43
CA THR A 20 -25.28 -17.04 24.99
C THR A 20 -25.93 -17.61 23.73
N ALA A 21 -25.13 -17.91 22.71
CA ALA A 21 -25.48 -18.81 21.62
C ALA A 21 -24.76 -20.14 21.85
N ALA A 22 -25.53 -21.20 22.05
CA ALA A 22 -25.04 -22.58 22.02
C ALA A 22 -25.33 -23.20 20.65
N PRO A 23 -24.45 -24.06 20.10
CA PRO A 23 -24.69 -24.75 18.84
C PRO A 23 -25.42 -26.09 19.07
N ALA A 24 -26.36 -26.42 18.19
CA ALA A 24 -26.97 -27.75 18.13
C ALA A 24 -26.27 -28.65 17.11
N SER A 25 -26.25 -29.93 17.46
CA SER A 25 -25.45 -31.05 17.01
C SER A 25 -25.83 -31.68 15.67
N ALA A 26 -24.85 -32.45 15.16
CA ALA A 26 -24.86 -33.37 14.02
C ALA A 26 -25.95 -34.46 14.01
N SER A 27 -26.24 -35.00 12.82
CA SER A 27 -26.31 -36.46 12.61
C SER A 27 -26.18 -36.83 11.12
N ALA A 28 -25.44 -37.91 10.88
CA ALA A 28 -25.06 -38.48 9.58
C ALA A 28 -25.99 -39.62 9.14
N SER A 29 -25.97 -39.95 7.83
CA SER A 29 -26.14 -41.29 7.20
C SER A 29 -26.35 -41.10 5.69
N ALA A 30 -25.96 -41.93 4.73
CA ALA A 30 -25.01 -43.04 4.58
C ALA A 30 -24.95 -43.32 3.04
N LYS A 31 -23.82 -43.83 2.55
CA LYS A 31 -23.56 -44.29 1.15
C LYS A 31 -24.26 -45.64 0.83
N PRO A 32 -24.41 -46.05 -0.46
CA PRO A 32 -23.43 -46.95 -1.12
C PRO A 32 -23.19 -46.62 -2.62
N ARG A 33 -21.95 -46.49 -3.11
CA ARG A 33 -20.98 -47.45 -3.70
C ARG A 33 -21.34 -48.02 -5.11
N ALA A 34 -20.39 -47.81 -6.02
CA ALA A 34 -20.29 -48.13 -7.46
C ALA A 34 -20.22 -49.63 -7.83
N PRO A 35 -20.09 -49.96 -9.13
CA PRO A 35 -18.76 -50.36 -9.60
C PRO A 35 -18.32 -49.82 -10.98
N ARG A 36 -17.02 -50.05 -11.23
CA ARG A 36 -16.13 -49.58 -12.31
C ARG A 36 -16.10 -50.51 -13.53
N THR A 37 -15.58 -50.01 -14.66
CA THR A 37 -14.63 -50.62 -15.66
C THR A 37 -14.70 -49.73 -16.92
N GLY A 38 -13.69 -49.45 -17.74
CA GLY A 38 -12.25 -49.76 -17.83
C GLY A 38 -11.78 -49.41 -19.27
N VAL A 39 -10.82 -48.47 -19.40
CA VAL A 39 -9.67 -48.34 -20.36
C VAL A 39 -9.87 -48.48 -21.91
N PRO A 40 -9.14 -47.71 -22.77
CA PRO A 40 -9.50 -47.37 -24.16
C PRO A 40 -8.63 -48.08 -25.24
N PRO A 41 -8.78 -47.70 -26.53
CA PRO A 41 -7.62 -47.61 -27.42
C PRO A 41 -7.54 -46.34 -28.31
N GLN A 42 -6.32 -45.95 -28.67
CA GLN A 42 -5.90 -45.08 -29.80
C GLN A 42 -5.34 -45.99 -30.95
N PRO A 43 -4.78 -45.48 -32.06
CA PRO A 43 -5.19 -44.42 -33.02
C PRO A 43 -5.13 -44.94 -34.48
N THR A 44 -5.60 -44.15 -35.47
CA THR A 44 -5.35 -44.43 -36.90
C THR A 44 -4.82 -43.20 -37.65
N GLN A 45 -3.62 -43.35 -38.23
CA GLN A 45 -3.06 -42.63 -39.39
C GLN A 45 -3.94 -42.89 -40.64
N LEU A 46 -3.87 -42.23 -41.82
CA LEU A 46 -2.88 -41.45 -42.57
C LEU A 46 -3.65 -40.88 -43.80
N ALA A 47 -3.40 -39.66 -44.26
CA ALA A 47 -3.55 -39.32 -45.68
C ALA A 47 -2.81 -38.02 -46.02
N SER A 48 -1.71 -38.20 -46.74
CA SER A 48 -0.87 -37.22 -47.41
C SER A 48 -1.48 -36.72 -48.72
N VAL A 49 -1.42 -35.42 -49.00
CA VAL A 49 -1.33 -34.87 -50.37
C VAL A 49 -0.32 -33.73 -50.38
N ASP A 50 0.56 -33.79 -51.37
CA ASP A 50 1.79 -33.02 -51.55
C ASP A 50 1.59 -31.94 -52.64
N ARG A 51 2.46 -30.91 -52.60
CA ARG A 51 2.84 -29.93 -53.66
C ARG A 51 1.82 -28.84 -54.04
N SER A 52 2.19 -27.57 -54.28
CA SER A 52 3.47 -26.86 -54.32
C SER A 52 3.21 -25.37 -54.65
N ILE A 53 4.04 -24.49 -54.08
CA ILE A 53 4.47 -23.16 -54.58
C ILE A 53 3.41 -22.05 -54.70
N THR A 54 3.53 -21.04 -53.85
CA THR A 54 3.73 -19.65 -54.31
C THR A 54 4.52 -18.88 -53.26
N SER A 55 5.69 -18.38 -53.68
CA SER A 55 6.55 -17.45 -52.96
C SER A 55 5.82 -16.12 -52.74
N GLN A 56 5.50 -15.77 -51.50
CA GLN A 56 5.30 -14.38 -51.11
C GLN A 56 5.96 -14.13 -49.75
N SER A 57 7.06 -13.35 -49.81
CA SER A 57 7.54 -12.41 -48.80
C SER A 57 7.31 -12.79 -47.34
N ARG A 58 8.32 -13.40 -46.71
CA ARG A 58 8.54 -13.26 -45.26
C ARG A 58 8.77 -11.77 -44.97
N GLN A 59 7.71 -11.04 -44.67
CA GLN A 59 7.85 -9.81 -43.89
C GLN A 59 8.41 -10.24 -42.54
N ALA A 60 9.54 -9.65 -42.18
CA ALA A 60 10.07 -9.73 -40.83
C ALA A 60 8.94 -9.31 -39.89
N ILE A 61 8.54 -10.24 -39.02
CA ILE A 61 7.66 -9.93 -37.91
C ILE A 61 8.52 -9.02 -37.05
N THR A 62 8.30 -7.71 -37.15
CA THR A 62 8.84 -6.73 -36.22
C THR A 62 8.51 -7.27 -34.84
N GLU A 63 9.56 -7.55 -34.08
CA GLU A 63 9.48 -7.91 -32.66
C GLU A 63 8.57 -6.88 -32.01
N LEU A 64 7.35 -7.32 -31.64
CA LEU A 64 6.40 -6.50 -30.93
C LEU A 64 7.11 -6.09 -29.65
N GLU A 65 7.55 -4.83 -29.59
CA GLU A 65 8.08 -4.27 -28.37
C GLU A 65 7.06 -4.55 -27.26
N PRO A 66 7.52 -5.07 -26.11
CA PRO A 66 6.62 -5.31 -24.99
C PRO A 66 5.87 -4.00 -24.71
N PRO A 67 4.57 -4.06 -24.41
CA PRO A 67 3.79 -2.86 -24.14
C PRO A 67 4.54 -2.05 -23.07
N PRO A 68 4.68 -0.72 -23.26
CA PRO A 68 5.41 0.11 -22.32
C PRO A 68 4.85 -0.16 -20.93
N ASP A 69 5.73 -0.37 -19.95
CA ASP A 69 5.30 -0.49 -18.56
C ASP A 69 4.53 0.81 -18.26
N ILE A 70 3.24 0.68 -17.99
CA ILE A 70 2.36 1.82 -17.71
C ILE A 70 2.89 2.63 -16.52
N PHE A 71 3.77 2.04 -15.70
CA PHE A 71 4.44 2.70 -14.60
C PHE A 71 5.90 3.01 -14.89
N ASP A 72 6.42 2.91 -16.13
CA ASP A 72 7.84 3.21 -16.36
C ASP A 72 8.15 4.66 -16.01
N ALA A 73 8.73 4.85 -14.82
CA ALA A 73 9.13 6.14 -14.32
C ALA A 73 10.30 6.72 -15.12
N GLN A 74 10.98 5.91 -15.91
CA GLN A 74 11.98 6.37 -16.87
C GLN A 74 11.33 6.90 -18.16
N ALA A 75 10.07 6.55 -18.43
CA ALA A 75 9.24 7.19 -19.44
C ALA A 75 8.56 8.47 -18.91
N LEU A 76 8.62 8.76 -17.61
CA LEU A 76 8.31 10.10 -17.12
C LEU A 76 9.41 11.03 -17.60
N ASP A 77 9.03 11.98 -18.44
CA ASP A 77 9.90 13.04 -18.89
C ASP A 77 10.52 13.79 -17.70
N LEU A 78 11.71 14.35 -17.93
CA LEU A 78 12.35 15.27 -16.98
C LEU A 78 11.39 16.38 -16.56
N GLU A 79 10.48 16.79 -17.46
CA GLU A 79 9.43 17.75 -17.18
C GLU A 79 8.57 17.34 -15.98
N PHE A 80 8.17 16.06 -15.85
CA PHE A 80 7.43 15.58 -14.70
C PHE A 80 8.14 15.94 -13.39
N TRP A 81 9.38 15.48 -13.23
CA TRP A 81 10.13 15.61 -11.97
C TRP A 81 10.54 17.05 -11.63
N LEU A 82 10.51 17.96 -12.62
CA LEU A 82 10.73 19.40 -12.46
C LEU A 82 9.48 20.17 -12.03
N LYS A 83 8.29 19.56 -12.04
CA LYS A 83 7.06 20.24 -11.63
C LYS A 83 7.11 20.67 -10.16
N PRO A 84 6.50 21.81 -9.80
CA PRO A 84 6.26 22.17 -8.41
C PRO A 84 5.55 21.04 -7.67
N ARG A 85 6.05 20.70 -6.48
CA ARG A 85 5.58 19.53 -5.73
C ARG A 85 4.59 19.95 -4.66
N THR A 86 3.31 19.73 -4.97
CA THR A 86 2.21 19.87 -4.02
C THR A 86 1.76 18.50 -3.55
N LEU A 87 1.78 18.27 -2.23
CA LEU A 87 1.25 17.06 -1.61
C LEU A 87 -0.09 17.34 -0.96
N GLU A 88 -1.13 16.65 -1.41
CA GLU A 88 -2.43 16.60 -0.75
C GLU A 88 -2.56 15.32 0.07
N VAL A 89 -2.47 15.44 1.39
CA VAL A 89 -2.42 14.29 2.30
C VAL A 89 -3.53 14.35 3.34
N VAL A 90 -3.97 13.18 3.78
CA VAL A 90 -4.81 13.03 4.96
C VAL A 90 -4.17 12.05 5.93
N ARG A 91 -4.31 12.32 7.23
CA ARG A 91 -3.82 11.46 8.31
C ARG A 91 -5.01 10.90 9.08
N PRO A 92 -5.54 9.70 8.73
CA PRO A 92 -6.75 9.17 9.36
C PRO A 92 -6.63 8.98 10.88
N ALA A 93 -5.43 8.75 11.40
CA ALA A 93 -5.20 8.55 12.84
C ALA A 93 -5.43 9.83 13.68
N SER A 94 -5.29 11.01 13.07
CA SER A 94 -5.44 12.32 13.75
C SER A 94 -6.52 13.21 13.11
N ASN A 95 -7.16 12.75 12.02
CA ASN A 95 -8.10 13.52 11.19
C ASN A 95 -7.51 14.81 10.58
N GLU A 96 -6.20 14.93 10.52
CA GLU A 96 -5.53 16.08 9.89
C GLU A 96 -5.52 15.93 8.37
N LYS A 97 -5.58 17.05 7.67
CA LYS A 97 -5.50 17.13 6.21
C LYS A 97 -4.67 18.34 5.83
N ALA A 98 -3.89 18.24 4.77
CA ALA A 98 -3.18 19.39 4.22
C ALA A 98 -2.96 19.25 2.72
N LYS A 99 -2.84 20.40 2.05
CA LYS A 99 -2.44 20.52 0.65
C LYS A 99 -1.31 21.52 0.59
N LEU A 100 -0.08 21.03 0.44
CA LEU A 100 1.13 21.82 0.69
C LEU A 100 2.04 21.79 -0.51
N LEU A 101 2.32 22.96 -1.08
CA LEU A 101 3.44 23.16 -2.00
C LEU A 101 4.71 23.17 -1.17
N TYR A 102 5.49 22.08 -1.23
CA TYR A 102 6.67 21.90 -0.39
C TYR A 102 7.99 22.01 -1.15
N TRP A 103 7.95 21.98 -2.48
CA TRP A 103 9.14 22.16 -3.30
C TRP A 103 8.79 22.86 -4.61
N LYS A 104 9.62 23.80 -5.04
CA LYS A 104 9.53 24.48 -6.34
C LYS A 104 10.90 25.01 -6.74
N ASP A 105 11.18 25.04 -8.04
CA ASP A 105 12.37 25.71 -8.59
C ASP A 105 13.71 25.27 -7.95
N GLY A 106 13.82 24.00 -7.55
CA GLY A 106 15.02 23.46 -6.89
C GLY A 106 15.05 23.59 -5.37
N GLU A 107 14.13 24.35 -4.78
CA GLU A 107 14.14 24.68 -3.35
C GLU A 107 13.00 24.01 -2.58
N VAL A 108 13.30 23.54 -1.37
CA VAL A 108 12.31 23.09 -0.40
C VAL A 108 11.76 24.31 0.34
N ILE A 109 10.44 24.38 0.46
CA ILE A 109 9.76 25.40 1.28
C ILE A 109 9.71 24.88 2.71
N ASP A 110 10.56 25.43 3.58
CA ASP A 110 10.77 24.92 4.94
C ASP A 110 9.49 24.82 5.77
N SER A 111 8.60 25.82 5.70
CA SER A 111 7.33 25.80 6.46
C SER A 111 6.44 24.61 6.06
N ALA A 112 6.28 24.38 4.76
CA ALA A 112 5.53 23.25 4.22
C ALA A 112 6.23 21.91 4.54
N TYR A 113 7.56 21.85 4.50
CA TYR A 113 8.32 20.68 4.89
C TYR A 113 8.10 20.32 6.37
N GLN A 114 8.13 21.30 7.28
CA GLN A 114 7.89 21.06 8.70
C GLN A 114 6.45 20.59 8.96
N GLU A 115 5.48 21.13 8.24
CA GLU A 115 4.08 20.69 8.33
C GLU A 115 3.89 19.27 7.80
N LEU A 116 4.57 18.89 6.70
CA LEU A 116 4.62 17.50 6.24
C LEU A 116 5.29 16.59 7.28
N CYS A 117 6.40 17.00 7.90
CA CYS A 117 7.01 16.23 8.99
C CYS A 117 6.04 16.03 10.16
N HIS A 118 5.26 17.06 10.51
CA HIS A 118 4.22 16.96 11.51
C HIS A 118 3.10 15.98 11.08
N LEU A 119 2.63 16.05 9.84
CA LEU A 119 1.60 15.13 9.34
C LEU A 119 2.07 13.68 9.28
N LEU A 120 3.36 13.44 9.04
CA LEU A 120 3.98 12.12 9.07
C LEU A 120 4.47 11.69 10.46
N ARG A 121 4.24 12.48 11.51
CA ARG A 121 4.73 12.18 12.87
C ARG A 121 4.21 10.85 13.43
N ASP A 122 4.81 10.45 14.55
CA ASP A 122 4.23 9.42 15.39
C ASP A 122 3.06 10.03 16.20
N VAL A 123 1.83 9.73 15.79
CA VAL A 123 0.62 10.23 16.47
C VAL A 123 0.50 9.63 17.88
N ASN A 124 0.83 8.36 18.05
CA ASN A 124 0.74 7.67 19.34
C ASN A 124 1.84 8.15 20.29
N GLY A 125 3.05 8.31 19.76
CA GLY A 125 4.20 8.83 20.51
C GLY A 125 4.21 10.35 20.66
N LYS A 126 3.31 11.08 19.97
CA LYS A 126 3.24 12.54 19.90
C LYS A 126 4.60 13.20 19.60
N LYS A 127 5.39 12.58 18.73
CA LYS A 127 6.73 13.06 18.35
C LYS A 127 6.86 13.21 16.84
N THR A 128 7.26 14.40 16.45
CA THR A 128 7.70 14.72 15.09
C THR A 128 9.20 14.46 14.95
N ALA A 129 9.62 14.06 13.75
CA ALA A 129 11.02 13.96 13.37
C ALA A 129 11.16 14.41 11.90
N PRO A 130 12.38 14.77 11.45
CA PRO A 130 12.64 15.04 10.05
C PRO A 130 12.26 13.82 9.19
N ILE A 131 11.56 14.09 8.10
CA ILE A 131 11.23 13.09 7.09
C ILE A 131 12.20 13.22 5.93
N ASP A 132 12.67 12.10 5.41
CA ASP A 132 13.56 12.05 4.25
C ASP A 132 12.91 12.76 3.04
N PRO A 133 13.51 13.80 2.47
CA PRO A 133 12.99 14.47 1.28
C PRO A 133 12.76 13.53 0.10
N LYS A 134 13.56 12.46 -0.04
CA LYS A 134 13.35 11.44 -1.09
C LYS A 134 12.06 10.65 -0.89
N LEU A 135 11.66 10.43 0.37
CA LEU A 135 10.37 9.82 0.65
C LEU A 135 9.25 10.76 0.20
N LEU A 136 9.33 12.05 0.53
CA LEU A 136 8.34 13.05 0.09
C LEU A 136 8.25 13.14 -1.44
N GLU A 137 9.39 13.04 -2.13
CA GLU A 137 9.45 12.93 -3.59
C GLU A 137 8.73 11.69 -4.12
N THR A 138 8.96 10.52 -3.53
CA THR A 138 8.22 9.28 -3.85
C THR A 138 6.72 9.50 -3.67
N LEU A 139 6.28 10.03 -2.52
CA LEU A 139 4.86 10.26 -2.22
C LEU A 139 4.21 11.22 -3.22
N TRP A 140 4.92 12.31 -3.54
CA TRP A 140 4.45 13.28 -4.52
C TRP A 140 4.37 12.67 -5.91
N GLY A 141 5.42 11.97 -6.34
CA GLY A 141 5.47 11.31 -7.66
C GLY A 141 4.32 10.33 -7.81
N THR A 142 3.99 9.58 -6.76
CA THR A 142 2.84 8.68 -6.74
C THR A 142 1.54 9.44 -6.98
N GLN A 143 1.28 10.50 -6.21
CA GLN A 143 0.06 11.29 -6.33
C GLN A 143 -0.05 11.99 -7.69
N ALA A 144 1.03 12.64 -8.14
CA ALA A 144 1.07 13.34 -9.41
C ALA A 144 0.92 12.40 -10.61
N PHE A 145 1.43 11.17 -10.51
CA PHE A 145 1.27 10.16 -11.55
C PHE A 145 -0.18 9.70 -11.67
N VAL A 146 -0.80 9.26 -10.56
CA VAL A 146 -2.17 8.74 -10.61
C VAL A 146 -3.20 9.81 -10.99
N ALA A 147 -2.91 11.09 -10.70
CA ALA A 147 -3.73 12.23 -11.14
C ALA A 147 -3.85 12.31 -12.67
N ARG A 148 -2.84 11.86 -13.44
CA ARG A 148 -2.90 11.79 -14.92
C ARG A 148 -4.01 10.85 -15.42
N TYR A 149 -4.47 9.95 -14.55
CA TYR A 149 -5.53 8.97 -14.82
C TYR A 149 -6.85 9.32 -14.11
N GLY A 150 -7.01 10.56 -13.63
CA GLY A 150 -8.23 11.04 -12.98
C GLY A 150 -8.40 10.59 -11.52
N ILE A 151 -7.34 10.07 -10.88
CA ILE A 151 -7.33 9.71 -9.47
C ILE A 151 -6.81 10.91 -8.68
N GLU A 152 -7.74 11.73 -8.19
CA GLU A 152 -7.44 12.98 -7.47
C GLU A 152 -7.63 12.87 -5.95
N GLN A 153 -7.92 11.68 -5.44
CA GLN A 153 -8.13 11.49 -4.00
C GLN A 153 -6.81 11.78 -3.24
N PRO A 154 -6.89 12.44 -2.07
CA PRO A 154 -5.72 12.67 -1.23
C PRO A 154 -4.98 11.38 -0.89
N LEU A 155 -3.66 11.48 -0.74
CA LEU A 155 -2.84 10.37 -0.27
C LEU A 155 -3.08 10.16 1.23
N GLU A 156 -3.56 8.99 1.60
CA GLU A 156 -3.75 8.65 3.01
C GLU A 156 -2.44 8.15 3.61
N ILE A 157 -1.94 8.89 4.61
CA ILE A 157 -0.77 8.49 5.40
C ILE A 157 -1.27 7.69 6.59
N LEU A 158 -1.06 6.38 6.60
CA LEU A 158 -1.44 5.51 7.70
C LEU A 158 -0.38 5.53 8.81
N SER A 159 0.89 5.54 8.41
CA SER A 159 2.05 5.66 9.30
C SER A 159 3.17 6.40 8.59
N GLY A 160 3.94 7.21 9.32
CA GLY A 160 5.16 7.86 8.84
C GLY A 160 6.30 7.57 9.81
N TYR A 161 6.91 8.59 10.39
CA TYR A 161 7.84 8.40 11.50
C TYR A 161 7.19 7.64 12.67
N ARG A 162 7.94 6.73 13.29
CA ARG A 162 7.56 6.03 14.53
C ARG A 162 8.66 6.15 15.57
N THR A 163 8.29 6.47 16.81
CA THR A 163 9.21 6.33 17.93
C THR A 163 9.58 4.86 18.16
N ALA A 164 10.75 4.60 18.74
CA ALA A 164 11.15 3.24 19.12
C ALA A 164 10.12 2.59 20.07
N GLU A 165 9.51 3.39 20.95
CA GLU A 165 8.46 2.94 21.88
C GLU A 165 7.19 2.51 21.15
N SER A 166 6.63 3.34 20.25
CA SER A 166 5.46 2.96 19.44
C SER A 166 5.73 1.74 18.56
N ASN A 167 6.94 1.63 18.00
CA ASN A 167 7.33 0.46 17.24
C ASN A 167 7.45 -0.79 18.13
N GLY A 168 7.90 -0.64 19.37
CA GLY A 168 7.89 -1.69 20.40
C GLY A 168 6.48 -2.18 20.73
N LYS A 169 5.55 -1.24 20.98
CA LYS A 169 4.13 -1.52 21.26
C LYS A 169 3.45 -2.33 20.14
N LEU A 170 3.76 -2.03 18.87
CA LEU A 170 3.26 -2.83 17.74
C LEU A 170 3.74 -4.28 17.82
N ARG A 171 5.02 -4.49 18.13
CA ARG A 171 5.61 -5.83 18.25
C ARG A 171 5.03 -6.60 19.43
N GLU A 172 4.83 -5.94 20.56
CA GLU A 172 4.18 -6.51 21.76
C GLU A 172 2.73 -6.90 21.46
N ALA A 173 2.02 -6.12 20.65
CA ALA A 173 0.68 -6.43 20.17
C ALA A 173 0.64 -7.51 19.05
N GLY A 174 1.77 -8.13 18.72
CA GLY A 174 1.85 -9.17 17.69
C GLY A 174 1.79 -8.65 16.25
N VAL A 175 1.86 -7.34 16.03
CA VAL A 175 1.93 -6.75 14.68
C VAL A 175 3.36 -6.85 14.15
N PRO A 176 3.59 -7.43 12.96
CA PRO A 176 4.92 -7.52 12.38
C PRO A 176 5.56 -6.13 12.19
N ALA A 177 6.63 -5.86 12.93
CA ALA A 177 7.43 -4.65 12.79
C ALA A 177 8.90 -4.95 13.06
N ALA A 178 9.78 -4.50 12.17
CA ALA A 178 11.22 -4.67 12.31
C ALA A 178 11.74 -3.84 13.51
N ARG A 179 12.74 -4.36 14.23
CA ARG A 179 13.40 -3.63 15.33
C ARG A 179 14.11 -2.37 14.83
N GLN A 180 14.76 -2.47 13.67
CA GLN A 180 15.44 -1.38 12.98
C GLN A 180 14.59 -0.94 11.78
N SER A 181 13.34 -0.55 12.05
CA SER A 181 12.42 -0.12 10.98
C SER A 181 12.80 1.25 10.43
N LEU A 182 12.71 1.44 9.12
CA LEU A 182 12.94 2.74 8.48
C LEU A 182 11.92 3.82 8.86
N HIS A 183 10.77 3.43 9.43
CA HIS A 183 9.87 4.39 10.10
C HIS A 183 10.55 5.09 11.28
N ILE A 184 11.46 4.42 12.00
CA ILE A 184 12.16 5.02 13.15
C ILE A 184 13.16 6.08 12.70
N SER A 185 13.64 6.02 11.46
CA SER A 185 14.53 7.02 10.88
C SER A 185 13.82 8.06 10.00
N GLY A 186 12.48 8.09 9.97
CA GLY A 186 11.74 9.02 9.10
C GLY A 186 11.90 8.74 7.60
N ARG A 187 12.20 7.49 7.25
CA ARG A 187 12.53 7.04 5.88
C ARG A 187 11.51 6.08 5.29
N ALA A 188 10.36 5.92 5.94
CA ALA A 188 9.28 5.09 5.43
C ALA A 188 7.92 5.66 5.76
N ALA A 189 6.94 5.35 4.90
CA ALA A 189 5.53 5.64 5.11
C ALA A 189 4.68 4.44 4.69
N ASP A 190 3.62 4.21 5.45
CA ASP A 190 2.54 3.31 5.07
C ASP A 190 1.43 4.15 4.45
N ILE A 191 1.11 3.93 3.18
CA ILE A 191 0.24 4.80 2.38
C ILE A 191 -0.82 4.03 1.61
N ARG A 192 -1.94 4.69 1.33
CA ARG A 192 -2.93 4.25 0.34
C ARG A 192 -3.57 5.44 -0.36
N VAL A 193 -4.23 5.17 -1.47
CA VAL A 193 -5.11 6.12 -2.15
C VAL A 193 -6.50 5.48 -2.21
N ALA A 194 -7.53 6.24 -1.85
CA ALA A 194 -8.90 5.74 -1.87
C ALA A 194 -9.27 5.23 -3.27
N ASN A 195 -9.92 4.07 -3.34
CA ASN A 195 -10.31 3.38 -4.58
C ASN A 195 -9.14 2.91 -5.47
N LEU A 196 -7.88 3.01 -5.02
CA LEU A 196 -6.74 2.44 -5.72
C LEU A 196 -6.28 1.17 -5.02
N ASN A 197 -6.16 0.07 -5.76
CA ASN A 197 -5.71 -1.19 -5.17
C ASN A 197 -4.21 -1.12 -4.78
N ALA A 198 -3.82 -1.89 -3.77
CA ALA A 198 -2.45 -1.86 -3.23
C ALA A 198 -1.43 -2.41 -4.25
N GLU A 199 -1.83 -3.35 -5.10
CA GLU A 199 -1.01 -3.93 -6.17
C GLU A 199 -0.56 -2.88 -7.19
N VAL A 200 -1.49 -2.06 -7.68
CA VAL A 200 -1.24 -0.97 -8.64
C VAL A 200 -0.42 0.10 -7.97
N LEU A 201 -0.83 0.56 -6.78
CA LEU A 201 -0.12 1.59 -6.04
C LEU A 201 1.33 1.18 -5.74
N GLY A 202 1.54 -0.06 -5.30
CA GLY A 202 2.87 -0.58 -5.01
C GLY A 202 3.70 -0.85 -6.27
N SER A 203 3.08 -1.26 -7.37
CA SER A 203 3.78 -1.40 -8.66
C SER A 203 4.28 -0.05 -9.17
N LEU A 204 3.45 0.99 -9.06
CA LEU A 204 3.83 2.37 -9.34
C LEU A 204 4.98 2.82 -8.43
N VAL A 205 4.89 2.70 -7.11
CA VAL A 205 5.98 3.12 -6.21
C VAL A 205 7.27 2.33 -6.51
N ARG A 206 7.17 1.04 -6.80
CA ARG A 206 8.31 0.20 -7.16
C ARG A 206 9.01 0.69 -8.43
N SER A 207 8.24 1.17 -9.41
CA SER A 207 8.77 1.64 -10.68
C SER A 207 9.70 2.85 -10.54
N PHE A 208 9.54 3.65 -9.48
CA PHE A 208 10.41 4.79 -9.19
C PHE A 208 11.82 4.35 -8.78
N LYS A 209 12.01 3.08 -8.37
CA LYS A 209 13.31 2.50 -7.97
C LYS A 209 14.02 3.31 -6.84
N GLN A 210 13.25 4.02 -6.01
CA GLN A 210 13.77 4.89 -4.93
C GLN A 210 13.94 4.17 -3.57
N GLY A 211 13.48 2.93 -3.43
CA GLY A 211 13.71 2.09 -2.26
C GLY A 211 12.79 0.87 -2.18
N GLY A 212 12.45 0.45 -0.96
CA GLY A 212 11.66 -0.76 -0.70
C GLY A 212 10.15 -0.55 -0.77
N VAL A 213 9.43 -1.59 -1.24
CA VAL A 213 7.96 -1.62 -1.28
C VAL A 213 7.40 -2.88 -0.62
N GLY A 214 6.57 -2.70 0.41
CA GLY A 214 5.85 -3.77 1.09
C GLY A 214 4.36 -3.75 0.75
N PHE A 215 3.76 -4.92 0.53
CA PHE A 215 2.33 -5.03 0.22
C PHE A 215 1.56 -5.60 1.41
N TYR A 216 0.52 -4.88 1.86
CA TYR A 216 -0.31 -5.25 3.01
C TYR A 216 -1.77 -5.35 2.59
N TYR A 217 -2.18 -6.56 2.24
CA TYR A 217 -3.53 -6.83 1.79
C TYR A 217 -4.50 -6.93 2.97
N ARG A 218 -5.67 -6.30 2.81
CA ARG A 218 -6.78 -6.39 3.78
C ARG A 218 -8.10 -6.49 3.04
N SER A 219 -8.90 -7.46 3.46
CA SER A 219 -10.31 -7.57 3.07
C SER A 219 -11.11 -6.57 3.91
N GLY A 220 -11.57 -5.48 3.30
CA GLY A 220 -12.37 -4.47 3.98
C GLY A 220 -12.66 -3.27 3.08
N PRO A 221 -13.62 -2.42 3.46
CA PRO A 221 -14.10 -1.31 2.62
C PRO A 221 -13.02 -0.26 2.34
N ARG A 222 -11.98 -0.20 3.18
CA ARG A 222 -10.85 0.73 3.02
C ARG A 222 -9.65 0.13 2.29
N GLY A 223 -9.74 -1.16 1.90
CA GLY A 223 -8.68 -1.89 1.21
C GLY A 223 -7.39 -2.07 2.02
N GLY A 224 -6.39 -2.62 1.32
CA GLY A 224 -5.01 -2.73 1.81
C GLY A 224 -4.24 -1.39 1.72
N TRP A 225 -2.95 -1.47 2.00
CA TRP A 225 -2.02 -0.36 1.83
C TRP A 225 -0.66 -0.90 1.38
N ILE A 226 0.24 0.03 1.06
CA ILE A 226 1.64 -0.30 0.82
C ILE A 226 2.52 0.37 1.86
N HIS A 227 3.67 -0.23 2.08
CA HIS A 227 4.82 0.40 2.71
C HIS A 227 5.75 0.90 1.61
N ALA A 228 6.19 2.15 1.69
CA ALA A 228 7.21 2.74 0.83
C ALA A 228 8.36 3.25 1.70
N ASP A 229 9.59 2.92 1.33
CA ASP A 229 10.79 3.37 2.04
C ASP A 229 11.89 3.84 1.08
N THR A 230 12.89 4.57 1.61
CA THR A 230 14.07 5.04 0.85
C THR A 230 15.30 4.17 1.07
N GLY A 231 15.12 2.92 1.51
CA GLY A 231 16.17 1.94 1.78
C GLY A 231 16.64 1.20 0.53
N LEU A 232 17.12 -0.04 0.72
CA LEU A 232 17.47 -0.92 -0.40
C LEU A 232 16.22 -1.28 -1.20
N GLN A 233 16.36 -1.34 -2.53
CA GLN A 233 15.32 -1.83 -3.41
C GLN A 233 14.98 -3.29 -3.07
N ARG A 234 13.77 -3.50 -2.57
CA ARG A 234 13.27 -4.82 -2.17
C ARG A 234 11.75 -4.83 -2.19
N VAL A 235 11.18 -6.00 -2.37
CA VAL A 235 9.74 -6.21 -2.36
C VAL A 235 9.38 -7.32 -1.39
N TRP A 236 8.32 -7.13 -0.60
CA TRP A 236 7.81 -8.14 0.32
C TRP A 236 6.29 -8.06 0.48
N LYS A 237 5.72 -9.11 1.05
CA LYS A 237 4.32 -9.17 1.50
C LYS A 237 4.32 -9.24 3.02
N GLY A 238 3.47 -8.44 3.66
CA GLY A 238 3.36 -8.38 5.13
C GLY A 238 2.03 -8.87 5.67
#